data_AF-A0A4Q2ZXM0-F1
#
_entry.id   AF-A0A4Q2ZXM0-F1
#
_cell.length_a   1.000
_cell.length_b   1.000
_cell.length_c   1.000
_cell.angle_alpha   90.00
_cell.angle_beta   90.00
_cell.angle_gamma   90.00
#
_symmetry.space_group_name_H-M   'P 1'
#
loop_
_entity.id
_entity.type
_entity.pdbx_description
1 polymer ?
#
loop_
_entity_poly.entity_id
_entity_poly.type
_entity_poly.pdbx_seq_one_letter_code
_entity_poly.pdbx_strand_id
1 'polypeptide(L)' 'MSNFALRYKDYMNMFSLGKRTAERWIAEDRRKTGKKRLLLTDIAPIYGMALDDYQNQPKPAKTSQK' A
#
# COMPACT_ATOMS: atom_id res chain seq x y z
N MET A 1 -10.88 11.87 2.25
CA MET A 1 -9.95 10.90 2.85
C MET A 1 -10.21 9.51 2.27
N SER A 2 -9.32 8.99 1.43
CA SER A 2 -9.44 7.63 0.89
C SER A 2 -8.89 6.65 1.94
N ASN A 3 -9.77 6.14 2.81
CA ASN A 3 -9.43 5.28 3.95
C ASN A 3 -9.24 3.81 3.54
N PHE A 4 -8.46 3.56 2.47
CA PHE A 4 -8.26 2.20 1.96
C PHE A 4 -7.04 1.55 2.63
N ALA A 5 -7.28 0.43 3.31
CA ALA A 5 -6.23 -0.41 3.85
C ALA A 5 -5.44 -1.06 2.70
N LEU A 6 -4.12 -0.92 2.74
CA LEU A 6 -3.19 -1.53 1.82
C LEU A 6 -3.32 -3.04 1.84
N ARG A 7 -3.26 -3.62 0.65
CA ARG A 7 -3.27 -5.05 0.37
C ARG A 7 -2.00 -5.43 -0.38
N TYR A 8 -1.77 -6.73 -0.53
CA TYR A 8 -0.61 -7.23 -1.26
C TYR A 8 -0.53 -6.66 -2.70
N LYS A 9 -1.67 -6.41 -3.36
CA LYS A 9 -1.71 -5.80 -4.71
C LYS A 9 -1.12 -4.39 -4.73
N ASP A 10 -1.38 -3.60 -3.69
CA ASP A 10 -0.85 -2.24 -3.59
C ASP A 10 0.68 -2.29 -3.44
N TYR A 11 1.18 -3.22 -2.63
CA TYR A 11 2.63 -3.46 -2.49
C TYR A 11 3.28 -3.95 -3.79
N MET A 12 2.60 -4.82 -4.54
CA MET A 12 3.08 -5.25 -5.85
C MET A 12 3.23 -4.06 -6.79
N ASN A 13 2.24 -3.15 -6.80
CA ASN A 13 2.28 -1.96 -7.65
C ASN A 13 3.30 -0.91 -7.18
N MET A 14 3.41 -0.69 -5.87
CA MET A 14 4.32 0.31 -5.29
C MET A 14 5.79 -0.07 -5.45
N PHE A 15 6.11 -1.34 -5.23
CA PHE A 15 7.50 -1.80 -5.14
C PHE A 15 7.90 -2.74 -6.28
N SER A 16 7.03 -2.93 -7.29
CA SER A 16 7.24 -3.86 -8.40
C SER A 16 7.62 -5.28 -7.94
N LEU A 17 6.95 -5.76 -6.89
CA LEU A 17 7.24 -7.05 -6.26
C LEU A 17 6.31 -8.15 -6.76
N GLY A 18 6.80 -9.40 -6.68
CA GLY A 18 5.95 -10.59 -6.84
C GLY A 18 5.00 -10.78 -5.64
N LYS A 19 3.88 -11.47 -5.87
CA LYS A 19 2.81 -11.70 -4.87
C LYS A 19 3.33 -12.23 -3.53
N ARG A 20 4.18 -13.27 -3.55
CA ARG A 20 4.72 -13.89 -2.32
C ARG A 20 5.57 -12.90 -1.51
N THR A 21 6.36 -12.08 -2.19
CA THR A 21 7.19 -11.06 -1.54
C THR A 21 6.32 -9.95 -0.95
N ALA A 22 5.32 -9.48 -1.69
CA ALA A 22 4.36 -8.49 -1.21
C ALA A 22 3.57 -8.98 0.03
N GLU A 23 3.14 -10.24 0.04
CA GLU A 23 2.48 -10.85 1.21
C GLU A 23 3.42 -11.00 2.41
N ARG A 24 4.73 -11.23 2.19
CA ARG A 24 5.72 -11.25 3.27
C ARG A 24 5.94 -9.85 3.84
N TRP A 25 6.07 -8.85 2.97
CA TRP A 25 6.30 -7.47 3.36
C TRP A 25 5.11 -6.90 4.14
N ILE A 26 3.88 -7.13 3.67
CA ILE A 26 2.69 -6.66 4.40
C ILE A 26 2.58 -7.32 5.79
N ALA A 27 3.01 -8.58 5.95
CA ALA A 27 3.04 -9.24 7.25
C ALA A 27 4.15 -8.69 8.17
N GLU A 28 5.29 -8.31 7.60
CA GLU A 28 6.37 -7.66 8.33
C GLU A 28 5.98 -6.26 8.80
N ASP A 29 5.39 -5.44 7.94
CA ASP A 29 4.96 -4.08 8.28
C ASP A 29 3.83 -4.08 9.31
N ARG A 30 2.91 -5.07 9.26
CA ARG A 30 1.91 -5.27 10.32
C ARG A 30 2.57 -5.56 11.67
N ARG A 31 3.66 -6.33 11.69
CA ARG A 31 4.42 -6.60 12.91
C ARG A 31 5.16 -5.36 13.42
N LYS A 32 5.77 -4.58 12.53
CA LYS A 32 6.48 -3.33 12.88
C LYS A 32 5.53 -2.25 13.42
N THR A 33 4.38 -2.09 12.79
CA THR A 33 3.39 -1.05 13.16
C THR A 33 2.44 -1.49 14.27
N GLY A 34 2.37 -2.79 14.57
CA GLY A 34 1.38 -3.37 15.48
C GLY A 34 -0.07 -3.31 14.97
N LYS A 35 -0.28 -2.93 13.70
CA LYS A 35 -1.62 -2.72 13.12
C LYS A 35 -2.07 -3.94 12.32
N LYS A 36 -3.35 -4.31 12.46
CA LYS A 36 -3.99 -5.35 11.63
C LYS A 36 -4.23 -4.90 10.18
N ARG A 37 -4.45 -3.60 9.99
CA ARG A 37 -4.67 -2.94 8.70
C ARG A 37 -3.63 -1.84 8.55
N LEU A 38 -2.90 -1.87 7.43
CA LEU A 38 -1.91 -0.85 7.12
C LEU A 38 -2.54 0.19 6.22
N LEU A 39 -2.37 1.46 6.55
CA LEU A 39 -2.61 2.58 5.66
C LEU A 39 -1.27 3.03 5.07
N LEU A 40 -1.33 3.79 3.98
CA LEU A 40 -0.12 4.39 3.40
C LEU A 40 0.63 5.25 4.41
N THR A 41 -0.10 6.01 5.24
CA THR A 41 0.46 6.82 6.33
C THR A 41 1.26 6.03 7.35
N ASP A 42 0.97 4.74 7.50
CA ASP A 42 1.66 3.87 8.46
C ASP A 42 3.00 3.37 7.91
N ILE A 43 3.11 3.23 6.60
CA ILE A 43 4.29 2.62 5.94
C ILE A 43 5.18 3.67 5.28
N ALA A 44 4.64 4.82 4.88
CA ALA A 44 5.39 5.92 4.30
C ALA A 44 6.63 6.32 5.11
N PRO A 45 6.57 6.49 6.46
CA PRO A 45 7.75 6.81 7.24
C PRO A 45 8.78 5.67 7.28
N ILE A 46 8.36 4.41 7.15
CA ILE A 46 9.26 3.24 7.13
C ILE A 46 10.12 3.24 5.86
N TYR A 47 9.54 3.69 4.74
CA TYR A 47 10.17 3.68 3.43
C TYR A 47 10.67 5.06 2.98
N GLY A 48 10.58 6.09 3.83
CA GLY A 48 10.96 7.46 3.48
C GLY A 48 10.14 8.06 2.33
N MET A 49 8.91 7.58 2.12
CA MET A 49 8.04 8.09 1.04
C MET A 49 7.35 9.38 1.47
N ALA A 50 7.41 10.41 0.63
CA ALA A 50 6.58 11.60 0.80
C ALA A 50 5.11 11.24 0.55
N LEU A 51 4.23 11.53 1.52
CA LEU A 51 2.81 11.20 1.41
C LEU A 51 2.11 11.94 0.26
N ASP A 52 2.67 13.08 -0.16
CA ASP A 52 2.12 13.95 -1.21
C ASP A 52 2.25 13.34 -2.61
N ASP A 53 3.29 12.52 -2.86
CA ASP A 53 3.50 11.88 -4.16
C ASP A 53 2.45 10.82 -4.48
N TYR A 54 1.84 10.21 -3.46
CA TYR A 54 0.81 9.19 -3.65
C TYR A 54 -0.61 9.73 -3.69
N GLN A 55 -0.86 10.89 -3.07
CA GLN A 55 -2.17 11.57 -3.16
C GLN A 55 -2.48 12.06 -4.57
N ASN A 56 -1.43 12.32 -5.37
CA ASN A 56 -1.54 12.75 -6.77
C ASN A 56 -1.49 11.59 -7.77
N GLN A 57 -1.33 10.34 -7.33
CA GLN A 57 -1.45 9.22 -8.27
C GLN A 57 -2.90 9.12 -8.73
N PRO A 58 -3.16 9.14 -10.07
CA PRO A 58 -4.50 8.96 -10.58
C PRO A 58 -5.01 7.61 -10.06
N LYS A 59 -6.07 7.65 -9.25
CA LYS A 59 -6.75 6.45 -8.78
C LYS A 59 -6.93 5.53 -9.99
N PRO A 60 -6.58 4.23 -9.91
CA PRO A 60 -6.88 3.32 -11.01
C PRO A 60 -8.37 3.43 -11.30
N ALA A 61 -8.70 3.92 -12.50
CA ALA A 61 -10.07 4.09 -12.94
C ALA A 61 -10.79 2.77 -12.69
N LYS A 62 -11.91 2.83 -11.97
CA LYS A 62 -12.79 1.67 -11.86
C LYS A 62 -13.22 1.32 -13.28
N THR A 63 -12.65 0.26 -13.85
CA THR A 63 -13.19 -0.35 -15.06
C THR A 63 -14.53 -0.96 -14.66
N SER A 64 -15.59 -0.15 -14.72
CA SER A 64 -16.95 -0.65 -14.81
C SER A 64 -17.02 -1.46 -16.10
N GLN A 65 -17.02 -2.78 -15.97
CA GLN A 65 -17.51 -3.67 -17.02
C GLN A 65 -18.97 -3.31 -17.28
N LYS A 66 -19.27 -2.92 -18.51
CA LYS A 66 -20.61 -2.89 -19.09
C LYS A 66 -20.67 -3.94 -20.18
#